data_AF-A0A2X3ERK8-F1
#
_entry.id   AF-A0A2X3ERK8-F1
#
_cell.length_a   1.000
_cell.length_b   1.000
_cell.length_c   1.000
_cell.angle_alpha   90.00
_cell.angle_beta   90.00
_cell.angle_gamma   90.00
#
_symmetry.space_group_name_H-M   'P 1'
#
loop_
_entity.id
_entity.type
_entity.pdbx_description
1 polymer ?
#
loop_
_entity_poly.entity_id
_entity_poly.type
_entity_poly.pdbx_seq_one_letter_code
_entity_poly.pdbx_strand_id
1 'polypeptide(L)'
;MKFLDNDKIIEAFHFRHACKVFDGSKKLSEQDFRTILESARLSPSSFGFEPWNLLICAIKRCAKRSLRPLGADRTRSKTRANL
;
A
#
# COMPACT_ATOMS: atom_id res chain seq x y z
N MET A 1 -12.38 -22.29 -11.63
CA MET A 1 -11.70 -21.12 -11.01
C MET A 1 -10.23 -21.48 -10.87
N LYS A 2 -9.29 -20.70 -11.41
CA LYS A 2 -7.85 -20.98 -11.29
C LYS A 2 -7.24 -19.99 -10.30
N PHE A 3 -6.76 -20.50 -9.17
CA PHE A 3 -6.03 -19.72 -8.19
C PHE A 3 -4.52 -19.86 -8.44
N LEU A 4 -3.74 -18.97 -7.83
CA LEU A 4 -2.28 -19.08 -7.79
C LEU A 4 -1.88 -20.34 -7.01
N ASP A 5 -0.73 -20.91 -7.37
CA ASP A 5 -0.10 -21.98 -6.60
C ASP A 5 0.26 -21.47 -5.19
N ASN A 6 0.18 -22.32 -4.17
CA ASN A 6 0.42 -21.94 -2.78
C ASN A 6 1.80 -21.28 -2.60
N ASP A 7 2.82 -21.77 -3.29
CA ASP A 7 4.19 -21.24 -3.19
C ASP A 7 4.30 -19.79 -3.69
N LYS A 8 3.56 -19.44 -4.75
CA LYS A 8 3.53 -18.07 -5.30
C LYS A 8 2.87 -17.09 -4.34
N ILE A 9 1.88 -17.56 -3.58
CA ILE A 9 1.23 -16.75 -2.54
C ILE A 9 2.26 -16.43 -1.46
N ILE A 10 2.98 -17.44 -0.96
CA ILE A 10 4.01 -17.27 0.07
C ILE A 10 5.15 -16.35 -0.42
N GLU A 11 5.61 -16.52 -1.66
CA GLU A 11 6.64 -15.65 -2.27
C GLU A 11 6.19 -14.18 -2.30
N ALA A 12 4.94 -13.90 -2.67
CA ALA A 12 4.41 -12.55 -2.69
C ALA A 12 4.39 -11.92 -1.28
N PHE A 13 4.08 -12.70 -0.24
CA PHE A 13 4.14 -12.23 1.14
C PHE A 13 5.57 -11.98 1.63
N HIS A 14 6.56 -12.76 1.19
CA HIS A 14 7.97 -12.50 1.47
C HIS A 14 8.49 -11.24 0.74
N PHE A 15 8.06 -11.02 -0.50
CA PHE A 15 8.41 -9.83 -1.25
C PHE A 15 7.88 -8.53 -0.60
N ARG A 16 6.70 -8.60 0.04
CA ARG A 16 6.06 -7.45 0.69
C ARG A 16 6.87 -6.97 1.90
N HIS A 17 7.44 -5.76 1.79
CA HIS A 17 8.14 -5.07 2.86
C HIS A 17 7.68 -3.61 3.01
N ALA A 18 7.96 -3.01 4.17
CA ALA A 18 7.62 -1.62 4.44
C ALA A 18 8.56 -0.64 3.71
N CYS A 19 8.17 -0.22 2.50
CA CYS A 19 8.91 0.77 1.71
C CYS A 19 8.83 2.17 2.35
N LYS A 20 9.98 2.75 2.72
CA LYS A 20 10.07 4.11 3.28
C LYS A 20 10.28 5.21 2.23
N VAL A 21 10.88 4.85 1.09
CA VAL A 21 11.22 5.76 -0.01
C VAL A 21 10.58 5.25 -1.28
N PHE A 22 9.90 6.14 -1.99
CA PHE A 22 9.21 5.86 -3.24
C PHE A 22 9.82 6.70 -4.37
N ASP A 23 9.98 6.10 -5.54
CA ASP A 23 10.38 6.80 -6.75
C ASP A 23 9.19 7.59 -7.30
N GLY A 24 9.32 8.93 -7.37
CA GLY A 24 8.25 9.81 -7.85
C GLY A 24 8.06 9.80 -9.37
N SER A 25 8.98 9.21 -10.13
CA SER A 25 8.87 9.08 -11.59
C SER A 25 8.00 7.89 -12.00
N LYS A 26 7.94 6.85 -11.16
CA LYS A 26 7.14 5.65 -11.41
C LYS A 26 5.71 5.86 -10.99
N LYS A 27 4.81 5.85 -11.98
CA LYS A 27 3.36 5.88 -11.76
C LYS A 27 2.81 4.48 -11.84
N LEU A 28 1.85 4.19 -10.97
CA LEU A 28 1.08 2.95 -11.02
C LEU A 28 0.10 3.02 -12.20
N SER A 29 -0.13 1.89 -12.87
CA SER A 29 -1.17 1.79 -13.89
C SER A 29 -2.55 1.92 -13.24
N GLU A 30 -3.55 2.37 -13.99
CA GLU A 30 -4.93 2.46 -13.49
C GLU A 30 -5.49 1.08 -13.12
N GLN A 31 -5.14 0.06 -13.90
CA GLN A 31 -5.56 -1.32 -13.66
C GLN A 31 -5.02 -1.86 -12.34
N ASP A 32 -3.71 -1.71 -12.09
CA ASP A 32 -3.11 -2.17 -10.84
C ASP A 32 -3.66 -1.40 -9.64
N PHE A 33 -3.89 -0.09 -9.80
CA PHE A 33 -4.49 0.73 -8.77
C PHE A 33 -5.92 0.28 -8.44
N ARG A 34 -6.72 -0.05 -9.46
CA ARG A 34 -8.07 -0.58 -9.28
C ARG A 34 -8.06 -1.93 -8.58
N THR A 35 -7.13 -2.81 -8.92
CA THR A 35 -6.94 -4.10 -8.23
C THR A 35 -6.67 -3.89 -6.74
N ILE A 36 -5.85 -2.90 -6.36
CA ILE A 36 -5.61 -2.57 -4.95
C ILE A 36 -6.90 -2.12 -4.26
N LEU A 37 -7.67 -1.23 -4.87
CA LEU A 37 -8.92 -0.73 -4.28
C LEU A 37 -9.96 -1.84 -4.12
N GLU A 38 -10.15 -2.69 -5.13
CA GLU A 38 -11.08 -3.81 -5.04
C GLU A 38 -10.63 -4.85 -4.01
N SER A 39 -9.32 -5.11 -3.88
CA SER A 39 -8.80 -6.01 -2.85
C SER A 39 -9.09 -5.49 -1.43
N ALA A 40 -9.01 -4.18 -1.22
CA ALA A 40 -9.35 -3.56 0.05
C ALA A 40 -10.85 -3.62 0.33
N ARG A 41 -11.70 -3.38 -0.69
CA ARG A 41 -13.16 -3.47 -0.58
C ARG A 41 -13.63 -4.89 -0.25
N LEU A 42 -13.02 -5.90 -0.86
CA LEU A 42 -13.36 -7.32 -0.68
C LEU A 42 -12.71 -7.96 0.56
N SER A 43 -11.96 -7.19 1.35
CA SER A 43 -11.36 -7.70 2.57
C SER A 43 -12.45 -8.08 3.57
N PRO A 44 -12.30 -9.20 4.31
CA PRO A 44 -13.30 -9.61 5.28
C PRO A 44 -13.33 -8.61 6.44
N SER A 45 -14.55 -8.28 6.91
CA SER A 45 -14.77 -7.50 8.12
C SER A 45 -15.59 -8.30 9.13
N SER A 46 -15.35 -8.06 10.42
CA SER A 46 -16.18 -8.64 11.47
C SER A 46 -17.64 -8.23 11.24
N PHE A 47 -18.54 -9.22 11.22
CA PHE A 47 -19.97 -9.06 10.92
C PHE A 47 -20.32 -8.41 9.57
N GLY A 48 -19.36 -8.25 8.64
CA GLY A 48 -19.63 -7.62 7.34
C GLY A 48 -19.95 -6.12 7.42
N PHE A 49 -19.56 -5.44 8.50
CA PHE A 49 -19.86 -4.01 8.68
C PHE A 49 -19.05 -3.08 7.78
N GLU A 50 -17.93 -3.56 7.23
CA GLU A 50 -17.03 -2.78 6.37
C GLU A 50 -16.77 -1.35 6.89
N PRO A 51 -16.33 -1.16 8.16
CA PRO A 51 -16.25 0.16 8.79
C PRO A 51 -15.02 0.96 8.33
N TRP A 52 -14.76 1.00 7.02
CA TRP A 52 -13.63 1.69 6.42
C TRP A 52 -14.07 2.68 5.35
N ASN A 53 -13.38 3.82 5.28
CA ASN A 53 -13.48 4.79 4.20
C ASN A 53 -12.08 4.97 3.59
N LEU A 54 -11.89 4.56 2.34
CA LEU A 54 -10.61 4.67 1.65
C LEU A 54 -10.48 6.05 1.00
N LEU A 55 -9.83 6.98 1.69
CA LEU A 55 -9.56 8.32 1.14
C LEU A 55 -8.37 8.29 0.17
N ILE A 56 -8.64 8.50 -1.11
CA ILE A 56 -7.60 8.53 -2.16
C ILE A 56 -7.03 9.95 -2.27
N CYS A 57 -5.85 10.16 -1.70
CA CYS A 57 -5.13 11.42 -1.83
C CYS A 57 -4.13 11.35 -2.99
N ALA A 58 -4.54 11.78 -4.19
CA ALA A 58 -3.59 12.07 -5.25
C ALA A 58 -2.69 13.24 -4.79
N ILE A 59 -1.36 13.04 -4.80
CA ILE A 59 -0.40 14.06 -4.37
C ILE A 59 -0.39 15.19 -5.42
N LYS A 60 -1.39 16.07 -5.37
CA LYS A 60 -1.24 17.45 -5.79
C LYS A 60 -0.53 18.18 -4.66
N ARG A 61 0.50 18.96 -5.02
CA ARG A 61 1.49 19.64 -4.18
C ARG A 61 0.97 20.27 -2.87
N CYS A 62 -0.31 20.60 -2.77
CA CYS A 62 -0.97 21.22 -1.61
C CYS A 62 -1.24 20.29 -0.42
N ALA A 63 -1.72 19.05 -0.60
CA ALA A 63 -2.15 18.20 0.53
C ALA A 63 -0.98 17.66 1.38
N LYS A 64 0.18 17.42 0.77
CA LYS A 64 1.40 17.00 1.49
C LYS A 64 1.92 18.07 2.46
N ARG A 65 1.61 19.35 2.24
CA ARG A 65 2.13 20.45 3.09
C ARG A 65 1.33 20.59 4.39
N SER A 66 0.02 20.42 4.34
CA SER A 66 -0.84 20.49 5.53
C SER A 66 -0.72 19.27 6.44
N LEU A 67 -0.43 18.08 5.88
CA LEU A 67 -0.31 16.82 6.65
C LEU A 67 1.11 16.56 7.20
N ARG A 68 2.11 17.38 6.82
CA ARG A 68 3.51 17.20 7.24
C ARG A 68 3.82 17.42 8.73
N PRO A 69 3.17 18.32 9.49
CA PRO A 69 3.56 18.58 10.87
C PRO A 69 3.09 17.52 11.87
N LEU A 70 2.22 16.57 11.48
CA LEU A 70 1.61 15.59 12.41
C LEU A 70 2.32 14.23 12.44
N GLY A 71 3.33 14.00 11.59
CA GLY A 71 4.07 12.74 11.53
C GLY A 71 5.56 13.01 11.37
N ALA A 72 6.27 12.97 12.50
CA ALA A 72 7.70 13.25 12.63
C ALA A 72 8.59 12.61 11.54
N ASP A 73 9.69 13.31 11.28
CA ASP A 73 10.79 13.03 10.35
C ASP A 73 11.06 11.53 10.08
N ARG A 74 10.80 11.09 8.83
CA ARG A 74 11.07 9.71 8.37
C ARG A 74 12.42 9.57 7.65
N THR A 75 13.37 10.48 7.84
CA THR A 75 14.74 10.31 7.34
C THR A 75 15.60 9.50 8.32
N ARG A 76 15.33 8.20 8.50
CA ARG A 76 16.30 7.29 9.15
C ARG A 76 16.46 5.94 8.42
N SER A 77 17.70 5.82 7.92
CA SER A 77 18.53 4.68 7.50
C SER A 77 17.86 3.42 6.93
N LYS A 78 18.44 2.99 5.82
CA LYS A 78 18.30 1.66 5.21
C LYS A 78 18.55 0.59 6.29
N THR A 79 17.51 -0.10 6.74
CA THR A 79 17.68 -1.39 7.40
C THR A 79 17.28 -2.46 6.40
N ARG A 80 18.23 -2.84 5.53
CA ARG A 80 18.25 -4.21 5.00
C ARG A 80 18.72 -5.07 6.16
N ALA A 81 17.79 -5.68 6.88
CA ALA A 81 18.12 -6.87 7.65
C ALA A 81 17.98 -8.02 6.65
N ASN A 82 19.11 -8.61 6.27
CA ASN A 82 19.14 -9.86 5.54
C ASN A 82 18.40 -10.92 6.36
N LEU A 83 17.30 -11.44 5.82
CA LEU A 83 16.72 -12.75 6.11
C LEU A 83 16.12 -13.24 4.80
#